data_AF-A0AAD9F425-F1
#
_entry.id   AF-A0AAD9F425-F1
#
_cell.length_a   1.000
_cell.length_b   1.000
_cell.length_c   1.000
_cell.angle_alpha   90.00
_cell.angle_beta   90.00
_cell.angle_gamma   90.00
#
_symmetry.space_group_name_H-M   'P 1'
#
loop_
_entity.id
_entity.type
_entity.pdbx_description
1 polymer ?
#
loop_
_entity_poly.entity_id
_entity_poly.type
_entity_poly.pdbx_seq_one_letter_code
_entity_poly.pdbx_strand_id
1 'polypeptide(L)'
;MATGAKRPKVDYGSEMNPLQNFLQWCNTVGLRLSHKVCVSKEGTVAEYGMLAKDNIEEGEVLFTIPRSAVLHQETTKVSAVLEKEKSSLESSSGWVPLLLALLYEYTSSQSQWKPYLFLWANFKTLDHPMFWSKEERDGLLRGTGIPEAVETDLANIQREYTNVVLPFIRKHPDLWNPGTHTLELYTQLVAFVMAYSFQEPQEEEDDDKDDEEEEEEERRRNENPIPTDDGSNG
;
A
#
# COMPACT_ATOMS: atom_id res chain seq x y z
N MET A 1 0.65 -65.76 -7.63
CA MET A 1 -0.29 -64.81 -7.01
C MET A 1 0.46 -64.07 -5.92
N ALA A 2 1.11 -62.95 -6.26
CA ALA A 2 2.04 -62.24 -5.40
C ALA A 2 1.35 -61.16 -4.57
N THR A 3 1.76 -61.06 -3.30
CA THR A 3 1.29 -60.16 -2.26
C THR A 3 1.72 -58.72 -2.52
N GLY A 4 0.77 -57.78 -2.56
CA GLY A 4 1.03 -56.34 -2.61
C GLY A 4 0.83 -55.70 -1.23
N ALA A 5 1.90 -55.57 -0.45
CA ALA A 5 1.90 -54.83 0.80
C ALA A 5 1.85 -53.32 0.53
N LYS A 6 0.77 -52.65 0.96
CA LYS A 6 0.67 -51.19 1.00
C LYS A 6 1.66 -50.65 2.04
N ARG A 7 2.72 -49.97 1.59
CA ARG A 7 3.57 -49.16 2.45
C ARG A 7 2.81 -47.87 2.82
N PRO A 8 2.75 -47.48 4.11
CA PRO A 8 2.25 -46.17 4.48
C PRO A 8 3.23 -45.11 3.97
N LYS A 9 2.69 -44.06 3.33
CA LYS A 9 3.45 -42.85 3.01
C LYS A 9 3.85 -42.22 4.34
N VAL A 10 5.15 -42.16 4.57
CA VAL A 10 5.78 -41.41 5.65
C VAL A 10 5.54 -39.93 5.35
N ASP A 11 4.83 -39.27 6.27
CA ASP A 11 4.58 -37.83 6.26
C ASP A 11 5.91 -37.11 6.52
N TYR A 12 6.42 -36.44 5.48
CA TYR A 12 7.67 -35.69 5.51
C TYR A 12 7.34 -34.24 5.87
N GLY A 13 7.70 -33.84 7.10
CA GLY A 13 7.93 -32.44 7.47
C GLY A 13 6.67 -31.58 7.66
N SER A 14 6.31 -31.34 8.92
CA SER A 14 5.35 -30.33 9.34
C SER A 14 5.90 -28.92 9.07
N GLU A 15 5.81 -28.45 7.83
CA GLU A 15 5.84 -27.03 7.54
C GLU A 15 4.51 -26.44 8.02
N MET A 16 4.56 -25.66 9.10
CA MET A 16 3.40 -24.91 9.59
C MET A 16 2.85 -24.05 8.45
N ASN A 17 1.53 -24.13 8.24
CA ASN A 17 0.79 -23.35 7.23
C ASN A 17 1.16 -21.84 7.35
N PRO A 18 1.47 -21.12 6.26
CA PRO A 18 1.76 -19.68 6.26
C PRO A 18 0.81 -18.86 7.15
N LEU A 19 -0.49 -19.18 7.10
CA LEU A 19 -1.50 -18.52 7.92
C LEU A 19 -1.28 -18.78 9.42
N GLN A 20 -0.93 -19.99 9.81
CA GLN A 20 -0.65 -20.33 11.20
C GLN A 20 0.57 -19.57 11.73
N ASN A 21 1.62 -19.42 10.90
CA ASN A 21 2.79 -18.63 11.25
C ASN A 21 2.45 -17.16 11.45
N PHE A 22 1.61 -16.59 10.57
CA PHE A 22 1.10 -15.23 10.73
C PHE A 22 0.28 -15.06 12.01
N LEU A 23 -0.66 -15.96 12.29
CA LEU A 23 -1.48 -15.88 13.52
C LEU A 23 -0.65 -16.02 14.79
N GLN A 24 0.40 -16.86 14.78
CA GLN A 24 1.34 -16.93 15.87
C GLN A 24 2.13 -15.62 16.01
N TRP A 25 2.60 -15.06 14.90
CA TRP A 25 3.30 -13.78 14.88
C TRP A 25 2.44 -12.64 15.42
N CYS A 26 1.15 -12.58 15.08
CA CYS A 26 0.21 -11.60 15.63
C CYS A 26 0.26 -11.56 17.17
N ASN A 27 0.28 -12.72 17.83
CA ASN A 27 0.40 -12.79 19.28
C ASN A 27 1.72 -12.22 19.80
N THR A 28 2.82 -12.38 19.06
CA THR A 28 4.14 -11.87 19.46
C THR A 28 4.26 -10.36 19.35
N VAL A 29 3.59 -9.75 18.37
CA VAL A 29 3.62 -8.29 18.14
C VAL A 29 2.47 -7.56 18.81
N GLY A 30 1.60 -8.27 19.54
CA GLY A 30 0.46 -7.69 20.25
C GLY A 30 -0.76 -7.40 19.39
N LEU A 31 -0.81 -7.91 18.15
CA LEU A 31 -1.98 -7.85 17.28
C LEU A 31 -3.04 -8.83 17.82
N ARG A 32 -4.17 -8.30 18.26
CA ARG A 32 -5.26 -9.09 18.86
C ARG A 32 -6.39 -9.27 17.86
N LEU A 33 -6.86 -10.50 17.68
CA LEU A 33 -8.07 -10.83 16.93
C LEU A 33 -9.17 -11.24 17.90
N SER A 34 -10.41 -10.85 17.63
CA SER A 34 -11.59 -11.36 18.33
C SER A 34 -11.73 -12.87 18.11
N HIS A 35 -12.21 -13.57 19.13
CA HIS A 35 -12.52 -15.00 19.03
C HIS A 35 -13.67 -15.29 18.04
N LYS A 36 -14.48 -14.27 17.72
CA LYS A 36 -15.60 -14.34 16.78
C LYS A 36 -15.18 -14.28 15.31
N VAL A 37 -13.89 -14.13 14.99
CA VAL A 37 -13.41 -14.10 13.61
C VAL A 37 -12.36 -15.19 13.32
N CYS A 38 -12.24 -15.56 12.05
CA CYS A 38 -11.06 -16.24 11.48
C CYS A 38 -10.59 -15.55 10.22
N VAL A 39 -9.33 -15.77 9.90
CA VAL A 39 -8.82 -15.59 8.54
C VAL A 39 -8.89 -16.95 7.83
N SER A 40 -9.33 -16.98 6.57
CA SER A 40 -9.48 -18.20 5.76
C SER A 40 -9.28 -17.88 4.28
N LYS A 41 -9.02 -18.90 3.46
CA LYS A 41 -9.19 -18.85 2.00
C LYS A 41 -10.50 -19.48 1.51
N GLU A 42 -11.10 -20.31 2.34
CA GLU A 42 -12.35 -20.98 2.01
C GLU A 42 -13.52 -20.06 2.36
N GLY A 43 -14.46 -19.90 1.43
CA GLY A 43 -15.64 -19.04 1.63
C GLY A 43 -15.38 -17.55 1.42
N THR A 44 -14.27 -17.17 0.79
CA THR A 44 -13.90 -15.79 0.47
C THR A 44 -14.09 -15.52 -1.03
N VAL A 45 -14.17 -14.23 -1.39
CA VAL A 45 -14.32 -13.81 -2.80
C VAL A 45 -13.01 -13.88 -3.58
N ALA A 46 -11.87 -13.69 -2.90
CA ALA A 46 -10.53 -13.75 -3.47
C ALA A 46 -9.52 -14.05 -2.36
N GLU A 47 -8.70 -15.08 -2.53
CA GLU A 47 -7.62 -15.48 -1.61
C GLU A 47 -8.00 -15.39 -0.12
N TYR A 48 -7.20 -14.71 0.71
CA TYR A 48 -7.48 -14.58 2.13
C TYR A 48 -8.55 -13.54 2.41
N GLY A 49 -9.44 -13.86 3.35
CA GLY A 49 -10.42 -12.95 3.89
C GLY A 49 -10.68 -13.26 5.36
N MET A 50 -11.34 -12.32 6.05
CA MET A 50 -11.77 -12.49 7.42
C MET A 50 -13.27 -12.85 7.45
N LEU A 51 -13.61 -13.91 8.17
CA LEU A 51 -14.96 -14.48 8.28
C LEU A 51 -15.42 -14.48 9.73
N ALA A 52 -16.72 -14.30 9.94
CA ALA A 52 -17.35 -14.45 11.24
C ALA A 52 -17.50 -15.94 11.59
N LYS A 53 -17.15 -16.31 12.82
CA LYS A 53 -17.41 -17.61 13.44
C LYS A 53 -18.65 -17.61 14.33
N ASP A 54 -19.07 -16.43 14.74
CA ASP A 54 -20.21 -16.19 15.62
C ASP A 54 -20.84 -14.84 15.25
N ASN A 55 -22.01 -14.55 15.81
CA ASN A 55 -22.71 -13.29 15.60
C ASN A 55 -21.90 -12.12 16.18
N ILE A 56 -21.67 -11.11 15.35
CA ILE A 56 -20.94 -9.89 15.67
C ILE A 56 -21.95 -8.76 15.79
N GLU A 57 -21.92 -8.04 16.91
CA GLU A 57 -22.79 -6.87 17.12
C GLU A 57 -22.17 -5.61 16.51
N GLU A 58 -23.02 -4.64 16.17
CA GLU A 58 -22.55 -3.34 15.67
C GLU A 58 -21.67 -2.64 16.71
N GLY A 59 -20.51 -2.13 16.27
CA GLY A 59 -19.51 -1.51 17.14
C GLY A 59 -18.56 -2.49 17.86
N GLU A 60 -18.71 -3.81 17.68
CA GLU A 60 -17.79 -4.79 18.26
C GLU A 60 -16.40 -4.74 17.60
N VAL A 61 -15.35 -4.72 18.42
CA VAL A 61 -13.96 -4.69 17.94
C VAL A 61 -13.56 -6.06 17.38
N LEU A 62 -13.27 -6.11 16.08
CA LEU A 62 -12.85 -7.34 15.39
C LEU A 62 -11.38 -7.67 15.60
N PHE A 63 -10.52 -6.66 15.57
CA PHE A 63 -9.09 -6.80 15.82
C PHE A 63 -8.48 -5.45 16.23
N THR A 64 -7.27 -5.50 16.79
CA THR A 64 -6.49 -4.31 17.15
C THR A 64 -5.04 -4.52 16.72
N ILE A 65 -4.47 -3.53 16.02
CA ILE A 65 -3.09 -3.55 15.53
C ILE A 65 -2.28 -2.48 16.29
N PRO A 66 -1.25 -2.85 17.06
CA PRO A 66 -0.33 -1.88 17.64
C PRO A 66 0.43 -1.11 16.55
N ARG A 67 0.64 0.20 16.72
CA ARG A 67 1.37 1.03 15.76
C ARG A 67 2.78 0.49 15.46
N SER A 68 3.44 -0.11 16.45
CA SER A 68 4.76 -0.77 16.28
C SER A 68 4.75 -1.99 15.36
N ALA A 69 3.58 -2.61 15.13
CA ALA A 69 3.43 -3.75 14.23
C ALA A 69 3.18 -3.32 12.77
N VAL A 70 2.86 -2.04 12.52
CA VAL A 70 2.63 -1.50 11.18
C VAL A 70 3.97 -1.43 10.44
N LEU A 71 4.03 -1.97 9.23
CA LEU A 71 5.19 -1.83 8.36
C LEU A 71 5.18 -0.44 7.73
N HIS A 72 6.09 0.42 8.18
CA HIS A 72 6.20 1.82 7.79
C HIS A 72 7.67 2.22 7.70
N GLN A 73 7.96 3.34 7.02
CA GLN A 73 9.33 3.88 6.89
C GLN A 73 9.97 4.21 8.26
N GLU A 74 9.17 4.44 9.29
CA GLU A 74 9.62 4.75 10.64
C GLU A 74 9.85 3.50 11.51
N THR A 75 9.12 2.41 11.25
CA THR A 75 9.17 1.20 12.06
C THR A 75 10.18 0.18 11.53
N THR A 76 10.51 0.23 10.23
CA THR A 76 11.48 -0.66 9.59
C THR A 76 12.88 -0.56 10.21
N LYS A 77 13.68 -1.63 10.10
CA LYS A 77 15.06 -1.66 10.60
C LYS A 77 15.96 -0.59 9.95
N VAL A 78 15.62 -0.12 8.75
CA VAL A 78 16.37 0.91 8.00
C VAL A 78 15.87 2.33 8.23
N SER A 79 14.95 2.54 9.18
CA SER A 79 14.30 3.84 9.41
C SER A 79 15.29 4.98 9.66
N ALA A 80 16.36 4.72 10.41
CA ALA A 80 17.40 5.71 10.69
C ALA A 80 18.10 6.24 9.42
N VAL A 81 18.30 5.38 8.41
CA VAL A 81 18.93 5.79 7.14
C VAL A 81 17.93 6.54 6.26
N LEU A 82 16.67 6.10 6.23
CA LEU A 82 15.61 6.76 5.50
C LEU A 82 15.35 8.18 6.03
N GLU A 83 15.27 8.35 7.36
CA GLU A 83 15.05 9.65 7.98
C GLU A 83 16.24 10.59 7.78
N LYS A 84 17.47 10.09 7.94
CA LYS A 84 18.69 10.88 7.73
C LYS A 84 18.78 11.45 6.31
N GLU A 85 18.27 10.73 5.32
CA GLU A 85 18.39 11.09 3.90
C GLU A 85 17.05 11.49 3.28
N LYS A 86 16.05 11.83 4.10
CA LYS A 86 14.68 12.15 3.69
C LYS A 86 14.59 13.13 2.53
N SER A 87 15.38 14.21 2.55
CA SER A 87 15.39 15.22 1.48
C SER A 87 15.83 14.67 0.11
N SER A 88 16.63 13.60 0.09
CA SER A 88 17.05 12.94 -1.15
C SER A 88 16.04 11.90 -1.66
N LEU A 89 15.05 11.56 -0.84
CA LEU A 89 13.99 10.61 -1.13
C LEU A 89 12.68 11.28 -1.55
N GLU A 90 12.65 12.61 -1.61
CA GLU A 90 11.48 13.36 -2.08
C GLU A 90 11.14 13.00 -3.52
N SER A 91 9.87 12.68 -3.75
CA SER A 91 9.35 12.34 -5.07
C SER A 91 7.91 12.81 -5.22
N SER A 92 7.41 12.80 -6.45
CA SER A 92 6.02 13.19 -6.74
C SER A 92 4.99 12.27 -6.12
N SER A 93 5.33 11.00 -5.82
CA SER A 93 4.42 10.05 -5.18
C SER A 93 4.42 10.15 -3.65
N GLY A 94 5.52 10.62 -3.05
CA GLY A 94 5.75 10.55 -1.60
C GLY A 94 5.96 9.12 -1.06
N TRP A 95 5.94 8.09 -1.91
CA TRP A 95 6.01 6.69 -1.48
C TRP A 95 7.42 6.12 -1.43
N VAL A 96 8.42 6.82 -1.95
CA VAL A 96 9.81 6.31 -2.04
C VAL A 96 10.33 5.76 -0.72
N PRO A 97 10.22 6.46 0.44
CA PRO A 97 10.79 5.91 1.68
C PRO A 97 10.03 4.65 2.16
N LEU A 98 8.70 4.60 1.98
CA LEU A 98 7.92 3.39 2.24
C LEU A 98 8.34 2.23 1.32
N LEU A 99 8.53 2.49 0.01
CA LEU A 99 8.93 1.47 -0.94
C LEU A 99 10.35 0.96 -0.69
N LEU A 100 11.27 1.82 -0.23
CA LEU A 100 12.60 1.40 0.22
C LEU A 100 12.56 0.53 1.49
N ALA A 101 11.66 0.85 2.43
CA ALA A 101 11.39 0.01 3.59
C ALA A 101 10.86 -1.37 3.18
N LEU A 102 9.89 -1.41 2.26
CA LEU A 102 9.33 -2.66 1.73
C LEU A 102 10.39 -3.48 0.98
N LEU A 103 11.21 -2.84 0.13
CA LEU A 103 12.32 -3.48 -0.58
C LEU A 103 13.28 -4.18 0.39
N TYR A 104 13.66 -3.49 1.47
CA TYR A 104 14.55 -4.04 2.49
C TYR A 104 13.90 -5.21 3.24
N GLU A 105 12.71 -5.01 3.80
CA GLU A 105 12.05 -6.00 4.64
C GLU A 105 11.61 -7.23 3.84
N TYR A 106 11.18 -7.05 2.59
CA TYR A 106 10.77 -8.14 1.70
C TYR A 106 11.92 -9.09 1.32
N THR A 107 13.13 -8.55 1.15
CA THR A 107 14.30 -9.35 0.75
C THR A 107 15.15 -9.79 1.94
N SER A 108 14.92 -9.22 3.13
CA SER A 108 15.63 -9.55 4.34
C SER A 108 15.14 -10.85 4.97
N SER A 109 16.05 -11.81 5.14
CA SER A 109 15.74 -13.07 5.84
C SER A 109 15.43 -12.90 7.32
N GLN A 110 15.84 -11.76 7.90
CA GLN A 110 15.68 -11.37 9.31
C GLN A 110 14.53 -10.38 9.54
N SER A 111 13.70 -10.12 8.53
CA SER A 111 12.57 -9.20 8.70
C SER A 111 11.64 -9.64 9.81
N GLN A 112 11.28 -8.71 10.69
CA GLN A 112 10.27 -8.96 11.72
C GLN A 112 8.88 -9.17 11.12
N TRP A 113 8.62 -8.63 9.93
CA TRP A 113 7.36 -8.80 9.20
C TRP A 113 7.34 -10.04 8.32
N LYS A 114 8.38 -10.87 8.33
CA LYS A 114 8.45 -12.06 7.48
C LYS A 114 7.18 -12.92 7.52
N PRO A 115 6.54 -13.21 8.68
CA PRO A 115 5.29 -13.96 8.70
C PRO A 115 4.11 -13.24 8.02
N TYR A 116 4.05 -11.92 8.09
CA TYR A 116 3.05 -11.10 7.37
C TYR A 116 3.33 -11.08 5.86
N LEU A 117 4.58 -10.84 5.46
CA LEU A 117 5.01 -10.81 4.06
C LEU A 117 4.82 -12.17 3.36
N PHE A 118 4.91 -13.27 4.11
CA PHE A 118 4.68 -14.61 3.58
C PHE A 118 3.21 -14.91 3.24
N LEU A 119 2.26 -14.07 3.70
CA LEU A 119 0.86 -14.14 3.28
C LEU A 119 0.60 -13.43 1.97
N TRP A 120 1.54 -12.61 1.49
CA TRP A 120 1.34 -11.86 0.27
C TRP A 120 1.10 -12.82 -0.89
N ALA A 121 0.13 -12.47 -1.71
CA ALA A 121 -0.06 -13.16 -2.97
C ALA A 121 1.22 -13.02 -3.79
N ASN A 122 1.50 -14.00 -4.64
CA ASN A 122 2.56 -13.84 -5.64
C ASN A 122 2.23 -12.58 -6.44
N PHE A 123 3.13 -11.59 -6.52
CA PHE A 123 2.82 -10.32 -7.19
C PHE A 123 2.33 -10.49 -8.64
N LYS A 124 2.63 -11.63 -9.27
CA LYS A 124 2.10 -12.02 -10.58
C LYS A 124 0.60 -12.30 -10.62
N THR A 125 -0.06 -12.43 -9.48
CA THR A 125 -1.52 -12.55 -9.34
C THR A 125 -2.16 -11.24 -8.89
N LEU A 126 -1.39 -10.15 -8.76
CA LEU A 126 -2.02 -8.84 -8.67
C LEU A 126 -2.59 -8.54 -10.05
N ASP A 127 -3.90 -8.66 -10.20
CA ASP A 127 -4.63 -8.44 -11.47
C ASP A 127 -4.67 -6.96 -11.89
N HIS A 128 -3.62 -6.20 -11.58
CA HIS A 128 -3.52 -4.79 -11.90
C HIS A 128 -3.26 -4.63 -13.41
N PRO A 129 -4.02 -3.79 -14.13
CA PRO A 129 -3.86 -3.59 -15.59
C PRO A 129 -2.47 -3.09 -16.03
N MET A 130 -1.62 -2.67 -15.09
CA MET A 130 -0.24 -2.28 -15.35
C MET A 130 0.69 -3.45 -15.68
N PHE A 131 0.29 -4.67 -15.32
CA PHE A 131 1.03 -5.89 -15.66
C PHE A 131 0.53 -6.55 -16.96
N TRP A 132 -0.56 -6.04 -17.55
CA TRP A 132 -1.09 -6.56 -18.80
C TRP A 132 -0.26 -6.05 -19.99
N SER A 133 -0.31 -6.79 -21.10
CA SER A 133 0.25 -6.28 -22.36
C SER A 133 -0.45 -4.98 -22.76
N LYS A 134 0.28 -4.09 -23.46
CA LYS A 134 -0.30 -2.82 -23.91
C LYS A 134 -1.48 -3.07 -24.85
N GLU A 135 -1.38 -4.09 -25.71
CA GLU A 135 -2.41 -4.48 -26.66
C GLU A 135 -3.69 -4.96 -25.96
N GLU A 136 -3.57 -5.76 -24.90
CA GLU A 136 -4.71 -6.24 -24.11
C GLU A 136 -5.38 -5.09 -23.37
N ARG A 137 -4.59 -4.23 -22.71
CA ARG A 137 -5.12 -3.06 -22.01
C ARG A 137 -5.84 -2.10 -22.95
N ASP A 138 -5.22 -1.77 -24.09
CA ASP A 138 -5.79 -0.85 -25.08
C ASP A 138 -6.94 -1.48 -25.88
N GLY A 139 -7.02 -2.80 -25.93
CA GLY A 139 -8.11 -3.54 -26.57
C GLY A 139 -9.36 -3.62 -25.69
N LEU A 140 -9.18 -3.90 -24.39
CA LEU A 140 -10.26 -4.17 -23.46
C LEU A 140 -10.73 -2.94 -22.68
N LEU A 141 -9.84 -1.98 -22.40
CA LEU A 141 -10.10 -0.87 -21.48
C LEU A 141 -10.10 0.51 -22.16
N ARG A 142 -10.10 0.56 -23.50
CA ARG A 142 -10.14 1.82 -24.24
C ARG A 142 -11.35 2.66 -23.84
N GLY A 143 -11.10 3.94 -23.54
CA GLY A 143 -12.15 4.90 -23.18
C GLY A 143 -12.56 4.88 -21.71
N THR A 144 -11.94 4.03 -20.89
CA THR A 144 -12.15 4.02 -19.42
C THR A 144 -11.25 5.00 -18.67
N GLY A 145 -10.20 5.53 -19.30
CA GLY A 145 -9.15 6.32 -18.66
C GLY A 145 -8.06 5.46 -17.98
N ILE A 146 -8.28 4.15 -17.82
CA ILE A 146 -7.32 3.24 -17.20
C ILE A 146 -6.04 3.10 -18.04
N PRO A 147 -6.07 2.96 -19.38
CA PRO A 147 -4.85 2.86 -20.17
C PRO A 147 -3.92 4.07 -19.99
N GLU A 148 -4.48 5.27 -19.97
CA GLU A 148 -3.76 6.54 -19.82
C GLU A 148 -3.18 6.70 -18.40
N ALA A 149 -3.96 6.34 -17.38
CA ALA A 149 -3.50 6.33 -15.98
C ALA A 149 -2.32 5.36 -15.81
N VAL A 150 -2.44 4.13 -16.32
CA VAL A 150 -1.39 3.11 -16.25
C VAL A 150 -0.12 3.54 -16.99
N GLU A 151 -0.24 4.17 -18.16
CA GLU A 151 0.93 4.67 -18.90
C GLU A 151 1.65 5.77 -18.11
N THR A 152 0.89 6.65 -17.44
CA THR A 152 1.42 7.69 -16.56
C THR A 152 2.14 7.07 -15.35
N ASP A 153 1.52 6.09 -14.69
CA ASP A 153 2.09 5.41 -13.52
C ASP A 153 3.38 4.66 -13.88
N LEU A 154 3.39 3.89 -14.97
CA LEU A 154 4.59 3.18 -15.42
C LEU A 154 5.75 4.13 -15.73
N ALA A 155 5.47 5.27 -16.36
CA ALA A 155 6.48 6.30 -16.61
C ALA A 155 7.01 6.92 -15.31
N ASN A 156 6.13 7.22 -14.36
CA ASN A 156 6.49 7.76 -13.06
C ASN A 156 7.33 6.77 -12.25
N ILE A 157 6.93 5.50 -12.18
CA ILE A 157 7.65 4.41 -11.50
C ILE A 157 9.05 4.25 -12.07
N GLN A 158 9.18 4.19 -13.41
CA GLN A 158 10.49 4.07 -14.05
C GLN A 158 11.39 5.27 -13.75
N ARG A 159 10.85 6.48 -13.80
CA ARG A 159 11.59 7.72 -13.50
C ARG A 159 12.04 7.77 -12.04
N GLU A 160 11.13 7.48 -11.11
CA GLU A 160 11.40 7.47 -9.67
C GLU A 160 12.46 6.42 -9.31
N TYR A 161 12.32 5.21 -9.84
CA TYR A 161 13.31 4.16 -9.64
C TYR A 161 14.68 4.57 -10.18
N THR A 162 14.75 5.10 -11.40
CA THR A 162 16.03 5.43 -12.06
C THR A 162 16.74 6.60 -11.41
N ASN A 163 15.99 7.64 -11.00
CA ASN A 163 16.55 8.92 -10.57
C ASN A 163 16.69 9.05 -9.06
N VAL A 164 15.92 8.29 -8.27
CA VAL A 164 15.89 8.41 -6.80
C VAL A 164 16.31 7.08 -6.16
N VAL A 165 15.54 6.02 -6.40
CA VAL A 165 15.68 4.74 -5.69
C VAL A 165 17.00 4.05 -6.01
N LEU A 166 17.35 3.91 -7.29
CA LEU A 166 18.57 3.20 -7.71
C LEU A 166 19.85 3.92 -7.27
N PRO A 167 19.98 5.26 -7.40
CA PRO A 167 21.09 5.99 -6.81
C PRO A 167 21.20 5.78 -5.29
N PHE A 168 20.07 5.79 -4.58
CA PHE A 168 20.04 5.57 -3.13
C PHE A 168 20.50 4.15 -2.76
N ILE A 169 19.96 3.13 -3.43
CA ILE A 169 20.39 1.73 -3.25
C ILE A 169 21.89 1.57 -3.50
N ARG A 170 22.44 2.19 -4.54
CA ARG A 170 23.88 2.13 -4.85
C ARG A 170 24.76 2.80 -3.81
N LYS A 171 24.23 3.82 -3.12
CA LYS A 171 24.93 4.54 -2.05
C LYS A 171 24.99 3.73 -0.74
N HIS A 172 24.03 2.84 -0.52
CA HIS A 172 23.89 2.02 0.70
C HIS A 172 23.92 0.51 0.37
N PRO A 173 25.03 -0.02 -0.20
CA PRO A 173 25.13 -1.40 -0.67
C PRO A 173 25.12 -2.45 0.44
N ASP A 174 25.33 -2.04 1.69
CA ASP A 174 25.23 -2.87 2.90
C ASP A 174 23.78 -3.19 3.27
N LEU A 175 22.83 -2.35 2.84
CA LEU A 175 21.41 -2.52 3.11
C LEU A 175 20.64 -3.01 1.88
N TRP A 176 20.97 -2.50 0.69
CA TRP A 176 20.30 -2.88 -0.55
C TRP A 176 21.27 -3.34 -1.63
N ASN A 177 20.91 -4.42 -2.32
CA ASN A 177 21.62 -4.94 -3.49
C ASN A 177 20.87 -4.58 -4.80
N PRO A 178 21.47 -3.84 -5.76
CA PRO A 178 20.86 -3.54 -7.05
C PRO A 178 20.49 -4.76 -7.91
N GLY A 179 21.12 -5.91 -7.68
CA GLY A 179 20.79 -7.17 -8.36
C GLY A 179 19.53 -7.84 -7.83
N THR A 180 19.12 -7.51 -6.61
CA THR A 180 17.90 -8.04 -5.97
C THR A 180 16.77 -7.01 -5.99
N HIS A 181 17.10 -5.75 -5.70
CA HIS A 181 16.16 -4.64 -5.66
C HIS A 181 16.08 -3.99 -7.03
N THR A 182 15.45 -4.68 -7.96
CA THR A 182 15.34 -4.30 -9.37
C THR A 182 14.12 -3.41 -9.63
N LEU A 183 14.05 -2.80 -10.82
CA LEU A 183 12.86 -2.08 -11.28
C LEU A 183 11.61 -2.98 -11.27
N GLU A 184 11.75 -4.27 -11.62
CA GLU A 184 10.64 -5.22 -11.62
C GLU A 184 10.05 -5.39 -10.21
N LEU A 185 10.91 -5.65 -9.21
CA LEU A 185 10.47 -5.77 -7.82
C LEU A 185 9.89 -4.45 -7.31
N TYR A 186 10.48 -3.32 -7.69
CA TYR A 186 9.96 -2.00 -7.33
C TYR A 186 8.54 -1.79 -7.86
N THR A 187 8.29 -2.08 -9.14
CA THR A 187 6.96 -1.98 -9.75
C THR A 187 5.95 -2.90 -9.06
N GLN A 188 6.35 -4.11 -8.67
CA GLN A 188 5.51 -5.03 -7.90
C GLN A 188 5.13 -4.46 -6.53
N LEU A 189 6.07 -3.83 -5.83
CA LEU A 189 5.79 -3.19 -4.54
C LEU A 189 4.94 -1.93 -4.68
N VAL A 190 5.09 -1.17 -5.76
CA VAL A 190 4.19 -0.04 -6.06
C VAL A 190 2.75 -0.53 -6.24
N ALA A 191 2.54 -1.58 -7.04
CA ALA A 191 1.21 -2.19 -7.19
C ALA A 191 0.66 -2.73 -5.85
N PHE A 192 1.53 -3.29 -5.01
CA PHE A 192 1.14 -3.73 -3.68
C PHE A 192 0.71 -2.55 -2.79
N VAL A 193 1.47 -1.45 -2.76
CA VAL A 193 1.12 -0.25 -2.01
C VAL A 193 -0.21 0.32 -2.50
N MET A 194 -0.44 0.39 -3.81
CA MET A 194 -1.71 0.86 -4.37
C MET A 194 -2.91 0.02 -3.92
N ALA A 195 -2.74 -1.29 -3.76
CA ALA A 195 -3.84 -2.20 -3.42
C ALA A 195 -4.04 -2.45 -1.91
N TYR A 196 -2.99 -2.32 -1.09
CA TYR A 196 -2.98 -2.78 0.31
C TYR A 196 -2.54 -1.73 1.34
N SER A 197 -2.02 -0.57 0.92
CA SER A 197 -1.62 0.46 1.88
C SER A 197 -2.84 1.21 2.44
N PHE A 198 -2.63 1.81 3.61
CA PHE A 198 -3.59 2.71 4.25
C PHE A 198 -2.94 4.08 4.40
N GLN A 199 -3.71 5.13 4.13
CA GLN A 199 -3.32 6.51 4.40
C GLN A 199 -4.18 7.03 5.55
N GLU A 200 -3.53 7.48 6.61
CA GLU A 200 -4.21 8.12 7.73
C GLU A 200 -4.63 9.54 7.32
N PRO A 201 -5.90 9.93 7.52
CA PRO A 201 -6.33 11.31 7.30
C PRO A 201 -5.50 12.27 8.16
N GLN A 202 -5.10 13.39 7.60
CA GLN A 202 -4.54 14.48 8.40
C GLN A 202 -5.71 15.15 9.13
N GLU A 203 -5.52 15.47 10.41
CA GLU A 203 -6.44 16.38 11.11
C GLU A 203 -6.30 17.73 10.40
N GLU A 204 -7.32 18.13 9.65
CA GLU A 204 -7.40 19.47 9.07
C GLU A 204 -7.36 20.45 10.26
N GLU A 205 -6.27 21.20 10.41
CA GLU A 205 -6.32 22.42 11.22
C GLU A 205 -7.25 23.35 10.45
N ASP A 206 -8.50 23.51 10.94
CA ASP A 206 -9.58 24.28 10.32
C ASP A 206 -9.05 25.54 9.57
N ASP A 207 -9.02 25.47 8.23
CA ASP A 207 -8.76 26.60 7.33
C ASP A 207 -10.01 27.53 7.28
N ASP A 208 -10.54 27.90 8.45
CA ASP A 208 -11.62 28.89 8.64
C ASP A 208 -11.20 30.32 8.24
N LYS A 209 -10.04 30.51 7.61
CA LYS A 209 -9.53 31.83 7.19
C LYS A 209 -9.95 32.24 5.80
N ASP A 210 -10.27 31.29 4.92
CA ASP A 210 -10.66 31.61 3.55
C ASP A 210 -12.12 32.09 3.47
N ASP A 211 -13.00 31.61 4.35
CA ASP A 211 -14.42 32.03 4.41
C ASP A 211 -14.58 33.46 4.97
N GLU A 212 -13.71 33.90 5.89
CA GLU A 212 -13.75 35.28 6.41
C GLU A 212 -13.29 36.33 5.37
N GLU A 213 -12.36 35.98 4.49
CA GLU A 213 -11.88 36.89 3.42
C GLU A 213 -12.93 37.06 2.30
N GLU A 214 -13.65 36.00 1.92
CA GLU A 214 -14.73 36.09 0.92
C GLU A 214 -15.94 36.90 1.43
N GLU A 215 -16.31 36.76 2.72
CA GLU A 215 -17.40 37.57 3.31
C GLU A 215 -17.05 39.07 3.42
N GLU A 216 -15.78 39.42 3.68
CA GLU A 216 -15.35 40.82 3.70
C GLU A 216 -15.35 41.46 2.31
N GLU A 217 -14.98 40.72 1.25
CA GLU A 217 -15.02 41.22 -0.12
C GLU A 217 -16.47 41.44 -0.61
N GLU A 218 -17.40 40.55 -0.29
CA GLU A 218 -18.82 40.75 -0.63
C GLU A 218 -19.44 41.97 0.07
N ARG A 219 -19.08 42.21 1.35
CA ARG A 219 -19.54 43.40 2.08
C ARG A 219 -19.03 44.69 1.45
N ARG A 220 -17.74 44.74 1.07
CA ARG A 220 -17.15 45.91 0.39
C ARG A 220 -17.79 46.16 -0.97
N ARG A 221 -18.22 45.11 -1.69
CA ARG A 221 -18.88 45.23 -2.99
C ARG A 221 -20.30 45.77 -2.90
N ASN A 222 -21.01 45.47 -1.83
CA ASN A 222 -22.40 45.92 -1.61
C ASN A 222 -22.53 47.33 -1.04
N GLU A 223 -21.47 47.92 -0.48
CA GLU A 223 -21.51 49.28 0.09
C GLU A 223 -21.32 50.43 -0.92
N ASN A 224 -20.89 50.16 -2.17
CA ASN A 224 -20.68 51.20 -3.19
C ASN A 224 -21.58 50.99 -4.43
N PRO A 225 -22.86 51.38 -4.40
CA PRO A 225 -23.70 51.40 -5.58
C PRO A 225 -23.25 52.53 -6.52
N ILE A 226 -22.93 52.17 -7.77
CA ILE A 226 -22.61 53.10 -8.87
C ILE A 226 -23.84 53.98 -9.13
N PRO A 227 -23.74 55.32 -9.17
CA PRO A 227 -24.87 56.17 -9.53
C PRO A 227 -25.27 55.92 -10.98
N THR A 228 -26.53 55.57 -11.22
CA THR A 228 -27.10 55.47 -12.57
C THR A 228 -27.26 56.87 -13.15
N ASP A 229 -26.45 57.19 -14.15
CA ASP A 229 -26.55 58.41 -14.95
C ASP A 229 -27.80 58.31 -15.85
N ASP A 230 -28.77 59.18 -15.58
CA ASP A 230 -30.04 59.29 -16.28
C ASP A 230 -29.80 60.20 -17.50
N GLY A 231 -29.52 59.58 -18.65
CA GLY A 231 -29.13 60.27 -19.90
C GLY A 231 -30.06 59.95 -21.06
N SER A 232 -30.93 60.91 -21.39
CA SER A 232 -31.78 60.97 -22.58
C SER A 232 -31.05 60.64 -23.89
N ASN A 233 -31.74 60.05 -24.87
CA ASN A 233 -32.25 60.74 -26.08
C ASN A 233 -32.54 59.73 -27.21
N GLY A 234 -33.71 59.85 -27.86
CA GLY A 234 -34.06 59.13 -29.09
C GLY A 234 -35.56 58.87 -29.25
#